data_AF-S3HC63-F1
#
_entry.id   AF-S3HC63-F1
#
_cell.length_a   1.000
_cell.length_b   1.000
_cell.length_c   1.000
_cell.angle_alpha   90.00
_cell.angle_beta   90.00
_cell.angle_gamma   90.00
#
_symmetry.space_group_name_H-M   'P 1'
#
loop_
_entity.id
_entity.type
_entity.pdbx_description
1 polymer ?
#
loop_
_entity_poly.entity_id
_entity_poly.type
_entity_poly.pdbx_seq_one_letter_code
_entity_poly.pdbx_strand_id
1 'polypeptide(L)'
;MIQQNRAGFEPLVLVVPGEQTYRRVASLRQAAEALLIAWPSDDGEEYMDAVKTCFDAMQGKLTAVEARAAFVRAAVEAGLPIIAMVASAGEIDSRGPERRFRR
;
A
#
# COMPACT_ATOMS: atom_id res chain seq x y z
N MET A 1 0.18 21.87 10.24
CA MET A 1 -0.20 20.53 10.74
C MET A 1 -0.38 19.64 9.53
N ILE A 2 0.58 18.77 9.23
CA ILE A 2 0.48 17.87 8.06
C ILE A 2 -0.41 16.71 8.49
N GLN A 3 -1.68 16.74 8.07
CA GLN A 3 -2.63 15.67 8.32
C GLN A 3 -2.05 14.41 7.65
N GLN A 4 -1.47 13.53 8.45
CA GLN A 4 -0.93 12.25 8.02
C GLN A 4 -2.10 11.47 7.41
N ASN A 5 -2.19 11.44 6.08
CA ASN A 5 -3.30 10.87 5.33
C ASN A 5 -3.27 9.32 5.40
N ARG A 6 -3.46 8.77 6.60
CA ARG A 6 -3.68 7.34 6.86
C ARG A 6 -5.04 6.87 6.32
N ALA A 7 -6.00 7.78 6.19
CA ALA A 7 -7.33 7.49 5.68
C ALA A 7 -7.28 7.45 4.14
N GLY A 8 -7.05 6.27 3.55
CA GLY A 8 -7.18 6.05 2.10
C GLY A 8 -5.98 5.40 1.42
N PHE A 9 -4.85 5.20 2.12
CA PHE A 9 -3.76 4.37 1.61
C PHE A 9 -3.95 2.93 2.07
N GLU A 10 -4.48 2.07 1.19
CA GLU A 10 -4.58 0.64 1.46
C GLU A 10 -3.18 0.04 1.63
N PRO A 11 -2.85 -0.53 2.80
CA PRO A 11 -1.50 -1.00 3.04
C PRO A 11 -1.08 -2.12 2.09
N LEU A 12 0.19 -2.15 1.75
CA LEU A 12 0.82 -3.19 0.96
C LEU A 12 2.20 -3.53 1.53
N VAL A 13 2.74 -4.68 1.13
CA VAL A 13 4.10 -5.10 1.46
C VAL A 13 4.90 -5.19 0.17
N LEU A 14 6.02 -4.49 0.13
CA LEU A 14 7.01 -4.54 -0.93
C LEU A 14 8.06 -5.60 -0.60
N VAL A 15 8.35 -6.46 -1.56
CA VAL A 15 9.44 -7.44 -1.51
C VAL A 15 10.58 -6.93 -2.38
N VAL A 16 11.73 -6.63 -1.78
CA VAL A 16 12.92 -6.18 -2.52
C VAL A 16 13.87 -7.37 -2.70
N PRO A 17 14.18 -7.80 -3.93
CA PRO A 17 15.06 -8.92 -4.16
C PRO A 17 16.48 -8.61 -3.66
N GLY A 18 17.04 -9.51 -2.84
CA GLY A 18 18.36 -9.32 -2.21
C GLY A 18 18.30 -8.73 -0.80
N GLU A 19 17.16 -8.18 -0.37
CA GLU A 19 16.91 -7.88 1.04
C GLU A 19 16.19 -9.05 1.72
N GLN A 20 16.61 -9.40 2.94
CA GLN A 20 15.91 -10.39 3.78
C GLN A 20 14.65 -9.80 4.45
N THR A 21 14.28 -8.57 4.12
CA THR A 21 13.28 -7.79 4.84
C THR A 21 12.11 -7.41 3.94
N TYR A 22 10.91 -7.69 4.43
CA TYR A 22 9.67 -7.22 3.83
C TYR A 22 9.38 -5.79 4.30
N ARG A 23 9.13 -4.87 3.37
CA ARG A 23 8.82 -3.47 3.73
C ARG A 23 7.31 -3.22 3.66
N ARG A 24 6.70 -3.03 4.82
CA ARG A 24 5.28 -2.65 4.92
C ARG A 24 5.12 -1.16 4.61
N VAL A 25 4.31 -0.85 3.59
CA VAL A 25 3.93 0.49 3.16
C VAL A 25 2.46 0.71 3.49
N ALA A 26 2.16 1.58 4.45
CA ALA A 26 0.80 1.88 4.91
C ALA A 26 0.48 3.39 4.86
N SER A 27 1.33 4.20 4.22
CA SER A 27 1.13 5.64 4.07
C SER A 27 1.94 6.19 2.90
N LEU A 28 1.54 7.37 2.39
CA LEU A 28 2.27 8.11 1.36
C LEU A 28 3.75 8.33 1.71
N ARG A 29 4.03 8.66 2.98
CA ARG A 29 5.41 8.85 3.44
C ARG A 29 6.23 7.57 3.34
N GLN A 30 5.67 6.44 3.74
CA GLN A 30 6.35 5.15 3.62
C GLN A 30 6.53 4.73 2.16
N ALA A 31 5.60 5.12 1.27
CA ALA A 31 5.74 4.89 -0.17
C ALA A 31 6.91 5.72 -0.73
N ALA A 32 6.98 7.01 -0.39
CA ALA A 32 8.10 7.88 -0.78
C ALA A 32 9.44 7.37 -0.21
N GLU A 33 9.48 6.95 1.05
CA GLU A 33 10.68 6.35 1.65
C GLU A 33 11.09 5.03 0.97
N ALA A 34 10.15 4.24 0.47
CA ALA A 34 10.45 3.04 -0.31
C ALA A 34 11.04 3.38 -1.69
N LEU A 35 10.46 4.36 -2.39
CA LEU A 35 10.98 4.85 -3.68
C LEU A 35 12.40 5.43 -3.55
N LEU A 36 12.71 6.12 -2.46
CA LEU A 36 14.02 6.78 -2.30
C LEU A 36 15.14 5.87 -1.79
N ILE A 37 14.81 4.84 -1.01
CA ILE A 37 15.82 4.07 -0.25
C ILE A 37 15.94 2.63 -0.75
N ALA A 38 14.85 2.04 -1.21
CA ALA A 38 14.75 0.60 -1.45
C ALA A 38 14.50 0.25 -2.91
N TRP A 39 14.52 1.25 -3.80
CA TRP A 39 14.21 1.06 -5.21
C TRP A 39 15.46 0.65 -5.99
N PRO A 40 15.39 -0.41 -6.83
CA PRO A 40 16.58 -0.98 -7.47
C PRO A 40 17.06 -0.21 -8.70
N SER A 41 16.20 0.60 -9.33
CA SER A 41 16.52 1.41 -10.51
C SER A 41 15.67 2.67 -10.54
N ASP A 42 16.30 3.82 -10.76
CA ASP A 42 15.69 5.15 -10.75
C ASP A 42 15.39 5.73 -12.15
N ASP A 43 15.60 4.93 -13.21
CA ASP A 43 15.40 5.35 -14.61
C ASP A 43 14.02 4.97 -15.20
N GLY A 44 13.19 4.26 -14.44
CA GLY A 44 11.86 3.81 -14.89
C GLY A 44 10.85 4.94 -15.07
N GLU A 45 10.03 4.87 -16.12
CA GLU A 45 8.98 5.87 -16.37
C GLU A 45 7.92 5.81 -15.25
N GLU A 46 7.54 4.60 -14.85
CA GLU A 46 6.57 4.40 -13.78
C GLU A 46 7.17 4.78 -12.43
N TYR A 47 8.49 4.58 -12.22
CA TYR A 47 9.18 5.09 -11.03
C TYR A 47 9.08 6.62 -10.92
N MET A 48 9.41 7.36 -11.98
CA MET A 48 9.32 8.82 -11.97
C MET A 48 7.88 9.29 -11.76
N ASP A 49 6.90 8.64 -12.39
CA ASP A 49 5.49 8.92 -12.18
C ASP A 49 5.05 8.64 -10.74
N ALA A 50 5.51 7.55 -10.13
CA ALA A 50 5.22 7.21 -8.75
C ALA A 50 5.80 8.22 -7.75
N VAL A 51 7.03 8.70 -7.98
CA VAL A 51 7.66 9.76 -7.16
C VAL A 51 6.85 11.04 -7.24
N LYS A 52 6.52 11.48 -8.46
CA LYS A 52 5.72 12.69 -8.70
C LYS A 52 4.34 12.58 -8.06
N THR A 53 3.64 11.47 -8.30
CA THR A 53 2.28 11.23 -7.80
C THR A 53 2.26 11.15 -6.27
N CYS A 54 3.23 10.48 -5.64
CA CYS A 54 3.36 10.47 -4.18
C CYS A 54 3.56 11.88 -3.62
N PHE A 55 4.41 12.69 -4.25
CA PHE A 55 4.63 14.08 -3.82
C PHE A 55 3.36 14.93 -3.96
N ASP A 56 2.69 14.87 -5.11
CA ASP A 56 1.44 15.61 -5.35
C ASP A 56 0.33 15.16 -4.40
N ALA A 57 0.26 13.88 -4.04
CA ALA A 57 -0.68 13.39 -3.03
C ALA A 57 -0.35 13.88 -1.61
N MET A 58 0.94 13.99 -1.25
CA MET A 58 1.35 14.58 0.04
C MET A 58 1.00 16.07 0.13
N GLN A 59 1.00 16.77 -1.00
CA GLN A 59 0.58 18.16 -1.12
C GLN A 59 -0.96 18.32 -1.23
N GLY A 60 -1.72 17.22 -1.19
CA GLY A 60 -3.18 17.22 -1.27
C GLY A 60 -3.75 17.51 -2.67
N LYS A 61 -2.92 17.45 -3.72
CA LYS A 61 -3.38 17.62 -5.11
C LYS A 61 -3.97 16.34 -5.70
N LEU A 62 -3.44 15.19 -5.27
CA LEU A 62 -3.89 13.86 -5.66
C LEU A 62 -4.31 13.04 -4.43
N THR A 63 -5.00 11.94 -4.67
CA THR A 63 -5.47 11.06 -3.61
C THR A 63 -4.43 10.01 -3.24
N ALA A 64 -4.55 9.46 -2.03
CA ALA A 64 -3.70 8.35 -1.59
C ALA A 64 -3.89 7.07 -2.44
N VAL A 65 -5.08 6.90 -3.03
CA VAL A 65 -5.41 5.80 -3.93
C VAL A 65 -4.63 5.93 -5.25
N GLU A 66 -4.58 7.13 -5.83
CA GLU A 66 -3.81 7.39 -7.05
C GLU A 66 -2.31 7.18 -6.83
N ALA A 67 -1.77 7.69 -5.73
CA ALA A 67 -0.38 7.46 -5.37
C ALA A 67 -0.05 5.98 -5.14
N ARG A 68 -0.97 5.23 -4.51
CA ARG A 68 -0.82 3.78 -4.37
C ARG A 68 -0.82 3.07 -5.72
N ALA A 69 -1.71 3.46 -6.63
CA ALA A 69 -1.77 2.86 -7.96
C ALA A 69 -0.46 3.11 -8.74
N ALA A 70 0.06 4.34 -8.72
CA ALA A 70 1.34 4.66 -9.33
C ALA A 70 2.50 3.87 -8.70
N PHE A 71 2.53 3.77 -7.36
CA PHE A 71 3.53 2.96 -6.65
C PHE A 71 3.50 1.48 -7.07
N VAL A 72 2.31 0.90 -7.25
CA VAL A 72 2.16 -0.49 -7.70
C VAL A 72 2.69 -0.66 -9.13
N ARG A 73 2.40 0.28 -10.04
CA ARG A 73 2.94 0.24 -11.42
C ARG A 73 4.46 0.29 -11.43
N ALA A 74 5.05 1.20 -10.66
CA ALA A 74 6.50 1.30 -10.53
C ALA A 74 7.13 -0.01 -10.03
N ALA A 75 6.50 -0.66 -9.05
CA ALA A 75 7.02 -1.92 -8.53
C ALA A 75 6.93 -3.04 -9.57
N VAL A 76 5.87 -3.08 -10.37
CA VAL A 76 5.72 -4.03 -11.48
C VAL A 76 6.82 -3.82 -12.53
N GLU A 77 7.10 -2.56 -12.91
CA GLU A 77 8.20 -2.21 -13.83
C GLU A 77 9.56 -2.65 -13.28
N ALA A 78 9.81 -2.40 -12.00
CA ALA A 78 11.05 -2.78 -11.33
C ALA A 78 11.15 -4.29 -11.00
N GLY A 79 10.13 -5.08 -11.33
CA GLY A 79 10.09 -6.52 -11.02
C GLY A 79 10.00 -6.84 -9.51
N LEU A 80 9.49 -5.90 -8.72
CA LEU A 80 9.32 -6.02 -7.27
C LEU A 80 7.96 -6.64 -6.92
N PRO A 81 7.92 -7.82 -6.26
CA PRO A 81 6.67 -8.41 -5.83
C PRO A 81 5.95 -7.55 -4.79
N ILE A 82 4.63 -7.40 -4.95
CA ILE A 82 3.76 -6.73 -3.98
C ILE A 82 2.74 -7.71 -3.40
N ILE A 83 2.56 -7.67 -2.08
CA ILE A 83 1.48 -8.34 -1.37
C ILE A 83 0.51 -7.27 -0.85
N ALA A 84 -0.70 -7.23 -1.40
CA ALA A 84 -1.75 -6.33 -0.91
C ALA A 84 -2.30 -6.82 0.43
N MET A 85 -2.42 -5.93 1.42
CA MET A 85 -3.07 -6.28 2.68
C MET A 85 -4.57 -6.02 2.56
N VAL A 86 -5.34 -7.07 2.35
CA VAL A 86 -6.80 -6.99 2.39
C VAL A 86 -7.20 -6.95 3.86
N ALA A 87 -7.72 -5.81 4.32
CA ALA A 87 -8.32 -5.73 5.64
C ALA A 87 -9.57 -6.63 5.62
N SER A 88 -9.45 -7.83 6.17
CA SER A 88 -10.62 -8.62 6.53
C SER A 88 -11.31 -7.83 7.64
N ALA A 89 -12.26 -6.97 7.28
CA ALA A 89 -13.30 -6.58 8.21
C ALA A 89 -14.02 -7.89 8.54
N GLY A 90 -13.59 -8.54 9.62
CA GLY A 90 -14.17 -9.77 10.10
C GLY A 90 -15.61 -9.51 10.50
N GLU A 91 -16.52 -9.67 9.56
CA GLU A 91 -17.91 -10.00 9.84
C GLU A 91 -17.94 -11.45 10.35
N ILE A 92 -17.57 -11.59 11.63
CA ILE A 92 -17.97 -12.75 12.43
C ILE A 92 -19.46 -12.59 12.73
N ASP A 93 -20.30 -12.92 11.74
CA ASP A 93 -21.74 -13.13 11.92
C ASP A 93 -21.92 -14.18 13.02
N SER A 94 -22.28 -13.69 14.20
CA SER A 94 -22.55 -14.48 15.40
C SER A 94 -23.94 -15.12 15.29
N ARG A 95 -24.25 -15.82 14.20
CA ARG A 95 -25.40 -16.72 14.12
C ARG A 95 -24.96 -18.14 14.45
N GLY A 96 -24.74 -18.36 15.74
CA GLY A 96 -24.83 -19.72 16.28
C GLY A 96 -26.25 -20.26 16.02
N PRO A 97 -26.41 -21.51 15.54
CA PRO A 97 -27.72 -22.09 15.42
C PRO A 97 -28.27 -22.31 16.84
N GLU A 98 -29.28 -21.54 17.24
CA GLU A 98 -30.07 -21.83 18.42
C GLU A 98 -30.66 -23.23 18.26
N ARG A 99 -30.00 -24.21 18.91
CA ARG A 99 -30.57 -25.54 19.12
C ARG A 99 -31.71 -25.35 20.12
N ARG A 100 -32.88 -24.98 19.61
CA ARG A 100 -34.15 -25.06 20.32
C ARG A 100 -34.43 -26.54 20.57
N PHE A 101 -33.93 -27.03 21.69
CA PHE A 101 -34.27 -28.33 22.25
C PHE A 101 -35.78 -28.34 22.46
N ARG A 102 -36.50 -29.13 21.65
CA ARG A 102 -37.93 -29.37 21.83
C ARG A 102 -38.11 -30.12 23.16
N ARG A 103 -38.97 -29.60 24.03
CA ARG A 103 -39.62 -30.38 25.09
C ARG A 103 -40.88 -31.01 24.53
#